data_AF-A0A2V9FP90-F1
#
_entry.id   AF-A0A2V9FP90-F1
#
_cell.length_a   1.000
_cell.length_b   1.000
_cell.length_c   1.000
_cell.angle_alpha   90.00
_cell.angle_beta   90.00
_cell.angle_gamma   90.00
#
_symmetry.space_group_name_H-M   'P 1'
#
loop_
_entity.id
_entity.type
_entity.pdbx_description
1 polymer ?
#
loop_
_entity_poly.entity_id
_entity_poly.type
_entity_poly.pdbx_seq_one_letter_code
_entity_poly.pdbx_strand_id
1 'polypeptide(L)'
;MRVFTRLAIALLVAGVVFLAAGRAQKPPLLPEKEVAALANELSGETAKRNLEGVARFHRQRGSKGFHEAAEFVAERLEAYGLQDAAILQFPADGKIFYGTQRSRPAWDADFAELWEVAKEVKESG
;
A
#
# COMPACT_ATOMS: atom_id res chain seq x y z
N MET A 1 0.11 -3.48 55.48
CA MET A 1 0.59 -2.18 54.97
C MET A 1 1.83 -2.30 54.07
N ARG A 2 2.95 -2.88 54.54
CA ARG A 2 4.22 -2.99 53.78
C ARG A 2 4.14 -3.72 52.42
N VAL A 3 3.28 -4.73 52.29
CA VAL A 3 3.11 -5.49 51.03
C VAL A 3 2.39 -4.66 49.97
N PHE A 4 1.35 -3.92 50.34
CA PHE A 4 0.64 -2.99 49.46
C PHE A 4 1.55 -1.85 48.96
N THR A 5 2.42 -1.33 49.83
CA THR A 5 3.40 -0.29 49.44
C THR A 5 4.42 -0.83 48.43
N ARG A 6 4.89 -2.08 48.59
CA ARG A 6 5.82 -2.72 47.65
C ARG A 6 5.18 -3.01 46.29
N LEU A 7 3.91 -3.44 46.28
CA LEU A 7 3.16 -3.68 45.05
C LEU A 7 2.89 -2.38 44.29
N ALA A 8 2.52 -1.30 44.99
CA ALA A 8 2.34 0.01 44.39
C ALA A 8 3.63 0.55 43.76
N ILE A 9 4.77 0.39 44.43
CA ILE A 9 6.09 0.78 43.89
C ILE A 9 6.44 -0.07 42.67
N ALA A 10 6.22 -1.39 42.71
CA ALA A 10 6.50 -2.27 41.58
C ALA A 10 5.67 -1.91 40.34
N LEU A 11 4.38 -1.59 40.51
CA LEU A 11 3.51 -1.14 39.42
C LEU A 11 3.93 0.22 38.88
N LEU A 12 4.38 1.13 39.73
CA LEU A 12 4.86 2.46 39.34
C LEU A 12 6.17 2.36 38.55
N VAL A 13 7.11 1.51 38.98
CA VAL A 13 8.35 1.22 38.24
C VAL A 13 8.05 0.55 36.91
N ALA A 14 7.14 -0.43 36.86
CA ALA A 14 6.73 -1.07 35.62
C ALA A 14 6.12 -0.06 34.63
N GLY A 15 5.29 0.86 35.11
CA GLY A 15 4.72 1.94 34.28
C GLY A 15 5.78 2.89 33.69
N VAL A 16 6.80 3.25 34.49
CA VAL A 16 7.91 4.12 34.01
C VAL A 16 8.78 3.40 32.97
N VAL A 17 9.04 2.11 33.14
CA VAL A 17 9.81 1.30 32.18
C VAL A 17 9.05 1.14 30.86
N PHE A 18 7.73 0.94 30.90
CA PHE A 18 6.90 0.88 29.69
C PHE A 18 6.88 2.21 28.91
N LEU A 19 6.88 3.36 29.60
CA LEU A 19 6.96 4.68 28.96
C LEU A 19 8.32 4.93 28.29
N ALA A 20 9.39 4.36 28.82
CA ALA A 20 10.74 4.49 28.23
C ALA A 20 10.93 3.60 27.00
N ALA A 21 10.30 2.42 26.96
CA ALA A 21 10.40 1.45 25.86
C ALA A 21 9.67 1.90 24.58
N GLY A 22 8.74 2.85 24.69
CA GLY A 22 7.97 3.40 23.56
C GLY A 22 8.65 4.57 22.83
N ARG A 23 9.91 4.89 23.12
CA ARG A 23 10.64 5.95 22.39
C ARG A 23 10.90 5.48 20.97
N ALA A 24 10.14 6.02 20.03
CA ALA A 24 10.34 5.79 18.60
C ALA A 24 11.82 5.98 18.24
N GLN A 25 12.37 5.03 17.49
CA GLN A 25 13.75 5.11 17.02
C GLN A 25 13.94 6.40 16.23
N LYS A 26 14.95 7.20 16.59
CA LYS A 26 15.28 8.42 15.84
C LYS A 26 15.63 8.03 14.40
N PRO A 27 14.93 8.54 13.38
CA PRO A 27 15.26 8.23 11.99
C PRO A 27 16.69 8.68 11.72
N PRO A 28 17.60 7.78 11.28
CA PRO A 28 19.02 8.11 11.14
C PRO A 28 19.33 9.00 9.93
N LEU A 29 18.32 9.32 9.11
CA LEU A 29 18.50 9.95 7.80
C LEU A 29 18.28 11.46 7.78
N LEU A 30 17.47 12.02 8.69
CA LEU A 30 17.06 13.43 8.67
C LEU A 30 17.09 14.06 10.08
N PRO A 31 17.34 15.38 10.20
CA PRO A 31 17.22 16.11 11.47
C PRO A 31 15.84 15.97 12.11
N GLU A 32 15.77 15.90 13.44
CA GLU A 32 14.49 15.73 14.18
C GLU A 32 13.44 16.79 13.84
N LYS A 33 13.87 18.04 13.62
CA LYS A 33 12.97 19.13 13.24
C LYS A 33 12.24 18.85 11.93
N GLU A 34 12.95 18.31 10.94
CA GLU A 34 12.38 17.98 9.62
C GLU A 34 11.45 16.78 9.71
N VAL A 35 11.85 15.75 10.46
CA VAL A 35 10.99 14.59 10.75
C VAL A 35 9.68 15.01 11.43
N ALA A 36 9.77 15.89 12.42
CA ALA A 36 8.59 16.40 13.12
C ALA A 36 7.68 17.22 12.20
N ALA A 37 8.25 18.03 11.30
CA ALA A 37 7.48 18.77 10.30
C ALA A 37 6.73 17.81 9.36
N LEU A 38 7.41 16.80 8.82
CA LEU A 38 6.80 15.78 7.96
C LEU A 38 5.70 14.98 8.69
N ALA A 39 5.93 14.62 9.95
CA ALA A 39 4.96 13.88 10.75
C ALA A 39 3.66 14.66 10.99
N ASN A 40 3.74 15.99 11.13
CA ASN A 40 2.57 16.84 11.32
C ASN A 40 1.70 16.99 10.07
N GLU A 41 2.27 16.77 8.88
CA GLU A 41 1.53 16.83 7.60
C GLU A 41 0.91 15.47 7.21
N LEU A 42 1.21 14.37 7.92
CA LEU A 42 0.66 13.06 7.62
C LEU A 42 -0.85 13.00 7.89
N SER A 43 -1.62 12.60 6.87
CA SER A 43 -3.05 12.36 6.98
C SER A 43 -3.43 10.96 6.51
N GLY A 44 -3.90 10.12 7.45
CA GLY A 44 -4.42 8.79 7.13
C GLY A 44 -5.69 8.84 6.27
N GLU A 45 -6.47 9.91 6.37
CA GLU A 45 -7.67 10.12 5.57
C GLU A 45 -7.30 10.35 4.08
N THR A 46 -6.31 11.21 3.82
CA THR A 46 -5.78 11.43 2.47
C THR A 46 -5.12 10.16 1.92
N ALA A 47 -4.39 9.41 2.75
CA ALA A 47 -3.82 8.12 2.35
C ALA A 47 -4.92 7.12 1.93
N LYS A 48 -6.01 7.01 2.70
CA LYS A 48 -7.16 6.15 2.37
C LYS A 48 -7.83 6.57 1.07
N ARG A 49 -8.07 7.88 0.86
CA ARG A 49 -8.65 8.39 -0.39
C ARG A 49 -7.80 8.06 -1.61
N ASN A 50 -6.48 8.21 -1.52
CA ASN A 50 -5.57 7.82 -2.61
C ASN A 50 -5.65 6.32 -2.89
N LEU A 51 -5.65 5.49 -1.84
CA LEU A 51 -5.80 4.04 -1.96
C LEU A 51 -7.12 3.67 -2.65
N GLU A 52 -8.23 4.27 -2.23
CA GLU A 52 -9.55 4.06 -2.83
C GLU A 52 -9.60 4.48 -4.31
N GLY A 53 -8.84 5.49 -4.72
CA GLY A 53 -8.70 5.85 -6.13
C GLY A 53 -7.98 4.76 -6.92
N VAL A 54 -6.79 4.36 -6.47
CA VAL A 54 -5.95 3.36 -7.15
C VAL A 54 -6.57 1.96 -7.16
N ALA A 55 -7.34 1.60 -6.12
CA ALA A 55 -7.95 0.28 -5.98
C ALA A 55 -9.08 -0.01 -6.98
N ARG A 56 -9.62 1.01 -7.66
CA ARG A 56 -10.73 0.85 -8.63
C ARG A 56 -10.27 0.24 -9.96
N PHE A 57 -8.97 0.27 -10.24
CA PHE A 57 -8.42 -0.17 -11.52
C PHE A 57 -7.99 -1.64 -11.47
N HIS A 58 -8.23 -2.37 -12.57
CA HIS A 58 -7.66 -3.69 -12.80
C HIS A 58 -6.20 -3.57 -13.29
N ARG A 59 -5.28 -3.50 -12.32
CA ARG A 59 -3.85 -3.15 -12.53
C ARG A 59 -2.96 -4.36 -12.84
N GLN A 60 -3.40 -5.23 -13.74
CA GLN A 60 -2.51 -6.26 -14.27
C GLN A 60 -1.39 -5.60 -15.10
N ARG A 61 -0.15 -6.09 -15.01
CA ARG A 61 0.97 -5.47 -15.74
C ARG A 61 0.68 -5.43 -17.25
N GLY A 62 0.82 -4.24 -17.84
CA GLY A 62 0.60 -4.02 -19.27
C GLY A 62 -0.87 -3.90 -19.66
N SER A 63 -1.80 -3.79 -18.71
CA SER A 63 -3.21 -3.49 -18.97
C SER A 63 -3.47 -1.98 -19.05
N LYS A 64 -4.61 -1.60 -19.63
CA LYS A 64 -5.18 -0.24 -19.61
C LYS A 64 -5.36 0.25 -18.18
N GLY A 65 -5.97 -0.56 -17.30
CA GLY A 65 -6.18 -0.20 -15.90
C GLY A 65 -4.88 0.05 -15.12
N PHE A 66 -3.77 -0.59 -15.50
CA PHE A 66 -2.47 -0.26 -14.93
C PHE A 66 -2.00 1.14 -15.36
N HIS A 67 -2.22 1.51 -16.62
CA HIS A 67 -1.89 2.84 -17.14
C HIS A 67 -2.76 3.94 -16.52
N GLU A 68 -4.08 3.73 -16.45
CA GLU A 68 -5.03 4.67 -15.82
C GLU A 68 -4.68 4.91 -14.34
N ALA A 69 -4.24 3.87 -13.63
CA ALA A 69 -3.75 4.03 -12.27
C ALA A 69 -2.47 4.87 -12.17
N ALA A 70 -1.57 4.78 -13.16
CA ALA A 70 -0.37 5.61 -13.22
C ALA A 70 -0.72 7.08 -13.52
N GLU A 71 -1.68 7.33 -14.42
CA GLU A 71 -2.21 8.67 -14.69
C GLU A 71 -2.87 9.27 -13.44
N PHE A 72 -3.69 8.50 -12.73
CA PHE A 72 -4.25 8.92 -11.45
C PHE A 72 -3.18 9.32 -10.44
N VAL A 73 -2.10 8.52 -10.31
CA VAL A 73 -1.00 8.85 -9.40
C VAL A 73 -0.29 10.13 -9.84
N ALA A 74 0.02 10.28 -11.13
CA ALA A 74 0.65 11.50 -11.66
C ALA A 74 -0.19 12.75 -11.36
N GLU A 75 -1.51 12.70 -11.61
CA GLU A 75 -2.46 13.77 -11.31
C GLU A 75 -2.45 14.13 -9.81
N ARG A 76 -2.39 13.14 -8.91
CA ARG A 76 -2.30 13.38 -7.46
C ARG A 76 -0.96 14.01 -7.08
N LEU A 77 0.16 13.58 -7.67
CA LEU A 77 1.48 14.16 -7.41
C LEU A 77 1.53 15.64 -7.83
N GLU A 78 1.01 15.96 -9.01
CA GLU A 78 0.89 17.34 -9.50
C GLU A 78 0.01 18.20 -8.56
N ALA A 79 -1.14 17.67 -8.12
CA ALA A 79 -2.01 18.35 -7.17
C ALA A 79 -1.34 18.59 -5.81
N TYR A 80 -0.35 17.80 -5.43
CA TYR A 80 0.48 18.00 -4.23
C TYR A 80 1.69 18.91 -4.47
N GLY A 81 1.85 19.47 -5.68
CA GLY A 81 2.89 20.42 -6.03
C GLY A 81 4.19 19.80 -6.56
N LEU A 82 4.19 18.50 -6.89
CA LEU A 82 5.32 17.85 -7.56
C LEU A 82 5.24 18.07 -9.07
N GLN A 83 6.24 18.75 -9.64
CA GLN A 83 6.19 19.23 -11.03
C GLN A 83 6.81 18.27 -12.05
N ASP A 84 7.66 17.35 -11.59
CA ASP A 84 8.45 16.47 -12.46
C ASP A 84 7.90 15.04 -12.53
N ALA A 85 6.59 14.86 -12.33
CA ALA A 85 5.95 13.56 -12.47
C ALA A 85 5.96 13.10 -13.94
N ALA A 86 6.49 11.91 -14.21
CA ALA A 86 6.57 11.36 -15.56
C ALA A 86 6.08 9.92 -15.61
N ILE A 87 5.28 9.59 -16.63
CA ILE A 87 4.87 8.22 -16.93
C ILE A 87 5.80 7.66 -18.00
N LEU A 88 6.60 6.67 -17.62
CA LEU A 88 7.49 5.98 -18.55
C LEU A 88 6.78 4.78 -19.17
N GLN A 89 6.88 4.66 -20.50
CA GLN A 89 6.27 3.56 -21.25
C GLN A 89 7.35 2.63 -21.78
N PHE A 90 7.14 1.33 -21.58
CA PHE A 90 8.07 0.28 -21.99
C PHE A 90 7.31 -0.74 -22.85
N PRO A 91 7.83 -1.15 -24.02
CA PRO A 91 7.14 -2.13 -24.85
C PRO A 91 6.92 -3.47 -24.13
N ALA A 92 5.69 -3.97 -24.23
CA ALA A 92 5.20 -5.22 -23.65
C ALA A 92 4.78 -6.19 -24.76
N ASP A 93 5.72 -6.52 -25.65
CA ASP A 93 5.47 -7.24 -26.91
C ASP A 93 5.75 -8.75 -26.86
N GLY A 94 6.23 -9.26 -25.73
CA GLY A 94 6.64 -10.67 -25.62
C GLY A 94 8.00 -10.99 -26.23
N LYS A 95 8.76 -9.99 -26.70
CA LYS A 95 10.03 -10.19 -27.42
C LYS A 95 11.22 -9.58 -26.66
N ILE A 96 11.05 -8.38 -26.11
CA ILE A 96 12.11 -7.67 -25.38
C ILE A 96 12.39 -8.34 -24.04
N PHE A 97 13.66 -8.37 -23.64
CA PHE A 97 14.08 -8.75 -22.29
C PHE A 97 14.49 -7.52 -21.49
N TYR A 98 13.95 -7.40 -20.28
CA TYR A 98 14.37 -6.42 -19.27
C TYR A 98 15.17 -7.15 -18.20
N GLY A 99 16.50 -7.05 -18.28
CA GLY A 99 17.40 -7.88 -17.49
C GLY A 99 17.20 -9.36 -17.81
N THR A 100 16.84 -10.17 -16.81
CA THR A 100 16.58 -11.61 -16.98
C THR A 100 15.13 -11.94 -17.31
N GLN A 101 14.22 -10.94 -17.32
CA GLN A 101 12.79 -11.18 -17.52
C GLN A 101 12.34 -10.74 -18.91
N ARG A 102 11.74 -11.67 -19.66
CA ARG A 102 11.06 -11.35 -20.92
C ARG A 102 9.80 -10.53 -20.65
N SER A 103 9.57 -9.51 -21.47
CA SER A 103 8.31 -8.76 -21.50
C SER A 103 7.15 -9.75 -21.69
N ARG A 104 6.02 -9.51 -21.02
CA ARG A 104 4.79 -10.27 -21.27
C ARG A 104 3.94 -9.45 -22.22
N PRO A 105 3.26 -10.06 -23.20
CA PRO A 105 2.23 -9.38 -23.98
C PRO A 105 1.27 -8.63 -23.05
N ALA A 106 0.94 -7.40 -23.43
CA ALA A 106 -0.15 -6.64 -22.82
C ALA A 106 -1.44 -7.47 -22.83
N TRP A 107 -2.24 -7.34 -21.77
CA TRP A 107 -3.49 -8.06 -21.64
C TRP A 107 -4.52 -7.21 -20.90
N ASP A 108 -5.73 -7.18 -21.47
CA ASP A 108 -6.90 -6.53 -20.90
C ASP A 108 -8.04 -7.55 -20.84
N ALA A 109 -8.73 -7.59 -19.70
CA ALA A 109 -9.98 -8.31 -19.57
C ALA A 109 -11.11 -7.35 -19.96
N ASP A 110 -11.95 -7.74 -20.91
CA ASP A 110 -13.16 -6.97 -21.22
C ASP A 110 -14.34 -7.41 -20.33
N PHE A 111 -14.46 -8.72 -20.05
CA PHE A 111 -15.56 -9.28 -19.26
C PHE A 111 -15.18 -10.66 -18.67
N ALA A 112 -15.75 -10.99 -17.51
CA ALA A 112 -15.69 -12.33 -16.92
C ALA A 112 -16.90 -12.56 -15.99
N GLU A 113 -17.43 -13.77 -15.99
CA GLU A 113 -18.49 -14.21 -15.08
C GLU A 113 -18.24 -15.63 -14.58
N LEU A 114 -18.90 -15.98 -13.47
CA LEU A 114 -18.85 -17.31 -12.88
C LEU A 114 -20.26 -17.74 -12.50
N TRP A 115 -20.63 -18.98 -12.84
CA TRP A 115 -21.90 -19.60 -12.46
C TRP A 115 -21.69 -20.98 -11.83
N GLU A 116 -22.62 -21.36 -10.97
CA GLU A 116 -22.68 -22.70 -10.39
C GLU A 116 -23.39 -23.67 -11.36
N VAL A 117 -22.89 -24.90 -11.48
CA VAL A 117 -23.52 -25.96 -12.30
C VAL A 117 -23.95 -27.13 -11.43
N ALA A 118 -25.22 -27.54 -11.55
CA ALA A 118 -25.73 -28.76 -10.93
C ALA A 118 -25.36 -29.99 -11.78
N LYS A 119 -25.05 -31.11 -11.13
CA LYS A 119 -24.73 -32.37 -11.81
C LYS A 119 -26.03 -33.02 -12.30
N GLU A 120 -26.19 -33.25 -13.61
CA GLU A 120 -27.27 -34.09 -14.11
C GLU A 120 -27.09 -35.53 -13.61
N VAL A 121 -27.99 -35.99 -12.75
CA VAL A 121 -28.11 -37.41 -12.41
C VAL A 121 -28.93 -38.06 -13.52
N LYS A 122 -28.26 -38.77 -14.44
CA LYS A 122 -28.95 -39.67 -15.37
C LYS A 122 -29.45 -40.87 -14.58
N GLU A 123 -30.76 -40.97 -14.38
CA GLU A 123 -31.40 -42.20 -13.93
C GLU A 123 -31.32 -43.22 -15.07
N SER A 124 -30.52 -44.26 -14.87
CA SER A 124 -30.51 -45.46 -15.72
C SER A 124 -31.79 -46.25 -15.43
N GLY A 125 -32.73 -46.23 -16.37
CA GLY A 125 -33.92 -47.10 -16.36
C GLY A 125 -33.58 -48.57 -16.58
#